data_AF-I5BX64-F1
#
_entry.id   AF-I5BX64-F1
#
_cell.length_a   1.000
_cell.length_b   1.000
_cell.length_c   1.000
_cell.angle_alpha   90.00
_cell.angle_beta   90.00
_cell.angle_gamma   90.00
#
_symmetry.space_group_name_H-M   'P 1'
#
loop_
_entity.id
_entity.type
_entity.pdbx_description
1 polymer ?
#
loop_
_entity_poly.entity_id
_entity_poly.type
_entity_poly.pdbx_seq_one_letter_code
_entity_poly.pdbx_strand_id
1 'polypeptide(L)'
;MKRSVPKLKTDKDAEDFLDQDLSDLDFGAFKPAGFEFENKAARVNMRMPQSQLDAVKAEAKKRGVPYQRLMRELVQRGLESCVQADHYCSDRVSPIIFWQRLAMKSTSNRTFGS
;
A
#
# COMPACT_ATOMS: atom_id res chain seq x y z
N MET A 1 -21.10 23.93 5.54
CA MET A 1 -20.80 22.70 6.32
C MET A 1 -20.96 21.53 5.37
N LYS A 2 -19.96 20.67 5.21
CA LYS A 2 -20.10 19.50 4.32
C LYS A 2 -21.02 18.47 4.96
N ARG A 3 -21.89 17.86 4.15
CA ARG A 3 -22.93 16.93 4.59
C ARG A 3 -22.37 15.50 4.54
N SER A 4 -22.58 14.70 5.58
CA SER A 4 -22.12 13.31 5.62
C SER A 4 -23.04 12.39 4.81
N VAL A 5 -22.49 11.33 4.23
CA VAL A 5 -23.29 10.32 3.51
C VAL A 5 -24.09 9.46 4.51
N PRO A 6 -25.41 9.30 4.33
CA PRO A 6 -26.26 8.49 5.21
C PRO A 6 -26.10 6.99 4.94
N LYS A 7 -26.46 6.15 5.91
CA LYS A 7 -26.51 4.69 5.74
C LYS A 7 -27.79 4.29 5.00
N LEU A 8 -27.66 3.99 3.72
CA LEU A 8 -28.74 3.51 2.87
C LEU A 8 -28.93 2.00 3.08
N LYS A 9 -30.18 1.53 3.17
CA LYS A 9 -30.51 0.12 3.46
C LYS A 9 -31.24 -0.58 2.33
N THR A 10 -31.82 0.18 1.41
CA THR A 10 -32.57 -0.33 0.26
C THR A 10 -32.07 0.35 -1.01
N ASP A 11 -32.21 -0.34 -2.14
CA ASP A 11 -31.83 0.20 -3.44
C ASP A 11 -32.66 1.43 -3.80
N LYS A 12 -33.95 1.44 -3.45
CA LYS A 12 -34.83 2.60 -3.65
C LYS A 12 -34.38 3.84 -2.87
N ASP A 13 -34.00 3.68 -1.61
CA ASP A 13 -33.45 4.80 -0.83
C ASP A 13 -32.14 5.33 -1.46
N ALA A 14 -31.39 4.45 -2.13
CA ALA A 14 -30.18 4.85 -2.84
C ALA A 14 -30.49 5.61 -4.13
N GLU A 15 -31.47 5.16 -4.91
CA GLU A 15 -31.97 5.88 -6.10
C GLU A 15 -32.45 7.29 -5.72
N ASP A 16 -33.32 7.40 -4.72
CA ASP A 16 -33.85 8.69 -4.24
C ASP A 16 -32.72 9.60 -3.70
N PHE A 17 -31.66 9.01 -3.12
CA PHE A 17 -30.48 9.75 -2.65
C PHE A 17 -29.56 10.22 -3.79
N LEU A 18 -29.57 9.55 -4.94
CA LEU A 18 -28.76 9.93 -6.11
C LEU A 18 -29.42 11.06 -6.93
N ASP A 19 -30.74 11.22 -6.82
CA ASP A 19 -31.49 12.25 -7.54
C ASP A 19 -31.28 13.69 -7.01
N GLN A 20 -30.72 13.83 -5.81
CA GLN A 20 -30.39 15.12 -5.19
C GLN A 20 -28.97 15.60 -5.54
N ASP A 21 -28.69 16.88 -5.33
CA ASP A 21 -27.35 17.44 -5.50
C ASP A 21 -26.35 16.91 -4.44
N LEU A 22 -25.26 16.33 -4.94
CA LEU A 22 -24.22 15.62 -4.19
C LEU A 22 -22.95 16.44 -3.98
N SER A 23 -22.88 17.66 -4.53
CA SER A 23 -21.65 18.47 -4.56
C SER A 23 -21.12 18.85 -3.16
N ASP A 24 -22.01 18.94 -2.18
CA ASP A 24 -21.69 19.31 -0.80
C ASP A 24 -21.34 18.13 0.12
N LEU A 25 -21.22 16.92 -0.43
CA LEU A 25 -20.93 15.72 0.36
C LEU A 25 -19.47 15.64 0.78
N ASP A 26 -19.25 15.14 2.00
CA ASP A 26 -17.92 14.82 2.49
C ASP A 26 -17.46 13.43 2.03
N PHE A 27 -16.55 13.40 1.05
CA PHE A 27 -15.95 12.15 0.54
C PHE A 27 -14.75 11.65 1.36
N GLY A 28 -14.30 12.39 2.39
CA GLY A 28 -13.12 12.01 3.18
C GLY A 28 -13.27 10.69 3.96
N ALA A 29 -14.50 10.26 4.23
CA ALA A 29 -14.78 9.00 4.93
C ALA A 29 -14.73 7.76 4.01
N PHE A 30 -14.72 7.94 2.69
CA PHE A 30 -14.68 6.82 1.75
C PHE A 30 -13.26 6.28 1.65
N LYS A 31 -13.12 4.98 1.89
CA LYS A 31 -11.89 4.27 1.58
C LYS A 31 -11.94 3.87 0.11
N PRO A 32 -10.89 4.15 -0.70
CA PRO A 32 -10.83 3.62 -2.05
C PRO A 32 -10.94 2.10 -1.98
N ALA A 33 -12.01 1.56 -2.56
CA ALA A 33 -12.17 0.13 -2.74
C ALA A 33 -11.38 -0.24 -4.00
N GLY A 34 -10.22 -0.89 -3.82
CA GLY A 34 -9.43 -1.44 -4.92
C GLY A 34 -10.16 -2.61 -5.59
N PHE A 35 -11.13 -2.32 -6.45
CA PHE A 35 -11.81 -3.31 -7.28
C PHE A 35 -11.18 -3.32 -8.68
N GLU A 36 -9.87 -3.43 -8.75
CA GLU A 36 -9.15 -3.51 -10.01
C GLU A 36 -9.02 -4.98 -10.44
N PHE A 37 -10.02 -5.42 -11.19
CA PHE A 37 -9.88 -6.57 -12.08
C PHE A 37 -9.56 -6.05 -13.48
N GLU A 38 -8.45 -5.32 -13.63
CA GLU A 38 -7.92 -5.10 -14.98
C GLU A 38 -7.76 -6.46 -15.67
N ASN A 39 -8.12 -6.49 -16.95
CA ASN A 39 -7.99 -7.71 -17.75
C ASN A 39 -6.54 -8.22 -17.65
N LYS A 40 -6.38 -9.54 -17.53
CA LYS A 40 -5.10 -10.23 -17.33
C LYS A 40 -4.18 -10.09 -18.55
N ALA A 41 -3.65 -8.90 -18.80
CA ALA A 41 -2.95 -8.53 -20.02
C ALA A 41 -1.45 -8.85 -19.98
N ALA A 42 -0.82 -8.76 -18.80
CA ALA A 42 0.62 -8.99 -18.62
C ALA A 42 0.92 -10.17 -17.67
N ARG A 43 2.05 -10.86 -17.91
CA ARG A 43 2.52 -12.00 -17.10
C ARG A 43 3.82 -11.62 -16.40
N VAL A 44 3.88 -11.91 -15.09
CA VAL A 44 5.11 -11.84 -14.31
C VAL A 44 5.69 -13.25 -14.20
N ASN A 45 6.98 -13.42 -14.55
CA ASN A 45 7.72 -14.66 -14.35
C ASN A 45 8.92 -14.37 -13.45
N MET A 46 8.97 -14.97 -12.27
CA MET A 46 10.04 -14.78 -11.30
C MET A 46 10.37 -16.09 -10.58
N ARG A 47 11.62 -16.22 -10.14
CA ARG A 47 12.07 -17.33 -9.29
C ARG A 47 11.96 -16.93 -7.83
N MET A 48 11.40 -17.82 -7.02
CA MET A 48 11.30 -17.64 -5.56
C MET A 48 11.69 -18.94 -4.84
N PRO A 49 12.21 -18.85 -3.61
CA PRO A 49 12.39 -20.01 -2.74
C PRO A 49 11.07 -20.76 -2.51
N GLN A 50 11.14 -22.09 -2.49
CA GLN A 50 9.96 -22.94 -2.31
C GLN A 50 9.22 -22.63 -0.99
N SER A 51 9.96 -22.40 0.09
CA SER A 51 9.42 -22.06 1.41
C SER A 51 8.56 -20.81 1.41
N GLN A 52 8.93 -19.79 0.62
CA GLN A 52 8.15 -18.55 0.50
C GLN A 52 6.86 -18.78 -0.29
N LEU A 53 6.92 -19.56 -1.37
CA LEU A 53 5.73 -19.92 -2.14
C LEU A 53 4.72 -20.70 -1.29
N ASP A 54 5.21 -21.62 -0.46
CA ASP A 54 4.34 -22.42 0.41
C ASP A 54 3.72 -21.58 1.52
N ALA A 55 4.46 -20.62 2.09
CA ALA A 55 3.92 -19.65 3.04
C ALA A 55 2.78 -18.82 2.42
N VAL A 56 2.96 -18.31 1.20
CA VAL A 56 1.92 -17.55 0.49
C VAL A 56 0.67 -18.40 0.24
N LYS A 57 0.85 -19.66 -0.21
CA LYS A 57 -0.27 -20.58 -0.44
C LYS A 57 -1.03 -20.88 0.85
N ALA A 58 -0.33 -21.04 1.97
CA ALA A 58 -0.94 -21.25 3.27
C ALA A 58 -1.79 -20.03 3.70
N GLU A 59 -1.27 -18.82 3.53
CA GLU A 59 -2.00 -17.58 3.79
C GLU A 59 -3.24 -17.42 2.87
N ALA A 60 -3.11 -17.78 1.60
CA ALA A 60 -4.25 -17.77 0.66
C ALA A 60 -5.36 -18.73 1.11
N LYS A 61 -4.98 -19.93 1.55
CA LYS A 61 -5.92 -20.94 2.07
C LYS A 61 -6.62 -20.45 3.35
N LYS A 62 -5.90 -19.81 4.28
CA LYS A 62 -6.48 -19.23 5.50
C LYS A 62 -7.54 -18.16 5.18
N ARG A 63 -7.31 -17.36 4.13
CA ARG A 63 -8.25 -16.30 3.69
C ARG A 63 -9.35 -16.80 2.74
N GLY A 64 -9.32 -18.06 2.32
CA GLY A 64 -10.28 -18.62 1.37
C GLY A 64 -10.19 -18.02 -0.04
N VAL A 65 -9.04 -17.46 -0.43
CA VAL A 65 -8.84 -16.83 -1.74
C VAL A 65 -7.87 -17.64 -2.61
N PRO A 66 -8.01 -17.64 -3.95
CA PRO A 66 -7.02 -18.25 -4.83
C PRO A 66 -5.65 -17.60 -4.63
N TYR A 67 -4.57 -18.39 -4.63
CA TYR A 67 -3.21 -17.87 -4.38
C TYR A 67 -2.83 -16.73 -5.34
N GLN A 68 -3.26 -16.79 -6.61
CA GLN A 68 -3.00 -15.76 -7.60
C GLN A 68 -3.66 -14.41 -7.25
N ARG A 69 -4.83 -14.45 -6.60
CA ARG A 69 -5.53 -13.25 -6.13
C ARG A 69 -4.74 -12.62 -4.99
N LEU A 70 -4.29 -13.43 -4.03
CA LEU A 70 -3.46 -12.96 -2.93
C LEU A 70 -2.14 -12.35 -3.45
N MET A 71 -1.49 -12.98 -4.43
CA MET A 71 -0.26 -12.43 -5.02
C MET A 71 -0.46 -11.03 -5.62
N ARG A 72 -1.55 -10.81 -6.38
CA ARG A 72 -1.86 -9.48 -6.92
C ARG A 72 -2.12 -8.45 -5.83
N GLU A 73 -2.88 -8.83 -4.80
CA GLU A 73 -3.15 -7.98 -3.64
C GLU A 73 -1.88 -7.59 -2.88
N LEU A 74 -0.95 -8.53 -2.70
CA LEU A 74 0.34 -8.26 -2.05
C LEU A 74 1.21 -7.31 -2.85
N VAL A 75 1.28 -7.49 -4.18
CA VAL A 75 2.03 -6.58 -5.07
C VAL A 75 1.42 -5.18 -5.03
N GLN A 76 0.09 -5.07 -5.15
CA GLN A 76 -0.62 -3.80 -5.09
C GLN A 76 -0.35 -3.06 -3.77
N ARG A 77 -0.52 -3.74 -2.63
CA ARG A 77 -0.23 -3.14 -1.32
C ARG A 77 1.23 -2.74 -1.16
N GLY A 78 2.15 -3.53 -1.72
CA GLY A 78 3.56 -3.19 -1.79
C GLY A 78 3.77 -1.84 -2.49
N LEU A 79 3.18 -1.66 -3.67
CA LEU A 79 3.26 -0.42 -4.45
C LEU A 79 2.59 0.75 -3.72
N GLU A 80 1.41 0.56 -3.13
CA GLU A 80 0.73 1.58 -2.33
C GLU A 80 1.58 2.02 -1.13
N SER A 81 2.24 1.07 -0.46
CA SER A 81 3.12 1.38 0.68
C SER A 81 4.38 2.13 0.26
N CYS A 82 4.91 1.87 -0.93
CA CYS A 82 5.99 2.67 -1.51
C CYS A 82 5.52 4.10 -1.86
N VAL A 83 4.36 4.25 -2.49
CA VAL A 83 3.80 5.57 -2.86
C VAL A 83 3.47 6.41 -1.62
N GLN A 84 2.98 5.77 -0.56
CA GLN A 84 2.76 6.44 0.73
C GLN A 84 4.07 6.85 1.40
N ALA A 85 5.12 6.03 1.30
CA ALA A 85 6.44 6.38 1.80
C ALA A 85 7.03 7.59 1.05
N ASP A 86 6.85 7.68 -0.26
CA ASP A 86 7.30 8.82 -1.07
C ASP A 86 6.50 10.10 -0.73
N HIS A 87 5.19 10.00 -0.50
CA HIS A 87 4.39 11.13 0.00
C HIS A 87 4.74 11.53 1.44
N TYR A 88 5.17 10.59 2.30
CA TYR A 88 5.63 10.89 3.67
C TYR A 88 7.09 11.38 3.71
N CYS A 89 7.85 11.23 2.62
CA CYS A 89 9.25 11.64 2.51
C CYS A 89 9.42 13.10 2.00
N SER A 90 8.35 13.90 1.91
CA SER A 90 8.48 15.35 1.70
C SER A 90 8.56 16.14 3.01
N ASP A 91 8.09 15.60 4.14
CA ASP A 91 7.88 16.39 5.38
C ASP A 91 8.72 15.98 6.59
N ARG A 92 9.67 15.03 6.49
CA ARG A 92 10.64 14.80 7.58
C ARG A 92 11.99 14.32 7.07
N VAL A 93 12.99 15.19 7.20
CA VAL A 93 14.42 14.83 7.23
C VAL A 93 14.59 13.73 8.28
N SER A 94 14.81 12.50 7.83
CA SER A 94 14.90 11.32 8.70
C SER A 94 16.29 11.23 9.36
N PRO A 95 16.38 11.00 10.69
CA PRO A 95 17.64 11.08 11.45
C PRO A 95 18.58 9.87 11.26
N ILE A 96 18.22 8.90 10.41
CA ILE A 96 19.00 7.66 10.22
C ILE A 96 20.33 7.92 9.48
N ILE A 97 20.41 8.93 8.61
CA ILE A 97 21.67 9.29 7.93
C ILE A 97 22.63 10.05 8.87
N PHE A 98 22.13 10.64 9.96
CA PHE A 98 22.97 11.42 10.90
C PHE A 98 23.97 10.54 11.66
N TRP A 99 23.58 9.31 12.02
CA TRP A 99 24.49 8.38 12.70
C TRP A 99 25.52 7.75 11.77
N GLN A 100 25.19 7.50 10.49
CA GLN A 100 26.12 6.89 9.55
C GLN A 100 27.23 7.87 9.12
N ARG A 101 26.97 9.18 9.15
CA ARG A 101 27.98 10.21 8.81
C ARG A 101 28.93 10.58 9.96
N LEU A 102 28.57 10.29 11.22
CA LEU A 102 29.47 10.52 12.37
C LEU A 102 30.53 9.42 12.52
N ALA A 103 30.22 8.18 12.15
CA ALA A 103 31.11 7.03 12.33
C ALA A 103 32.30 6.97 11.34
N MET A 104 32.25 7.69 10.21
CA MET A 104 33.29 7.63 9.17
C MET A 104 34.39 8.70 9.29
N LYS A 105 34.35 9.59 10.30
CA LYS A 105 35.36 10.65 10.47
C LYS A 105 36.47 10.36 11.50
N SER A 106 36.49 9.21 12.19
CA SER A 106 37.49 8.94 13.24
C SER A 106 38.61 7.94 12.88
N THR A 107 38.63 7.34 11.68
CA THR A 107 39.64 6.34 11.29
C THR A 107 40.60 6.81 10.19
N SER A 108 40.96 8.10 10.20
CA SER A 108 42.09 8.62 9.41
C SER A 108 43.19 9.16 10.33
N ASN A 109 43.85 8.26 11.06
CA ASN A 109 45.25 8.41 11.46
C ASN A 109 45.73 7.16 12.21
N ARG A 110 46.30 6.20 11.47
CA ARG A 110 47.38 5.36 12.03
C ARG A 110 48.30 4.91 10.92
N THR A 111 49.44 5.59 10.88
CA THR A 111 50.63 5.33 10.08
C THR A 111 51.11 3.89 10.24
N PHE A 112 51.35 3.22 9.12
CA PHE A 112 52.12 1.99 9.03
C PHE A 112 53.61 2.38 9.04
N GLY A 113 54.37 1.91 10.03
CA GLY A 113 55.79 2.19 10.16
C GLY A 113 56.51 1.01 10.81
N SER A 114 57.30 0.33 9.97
CA SER A 114 58.37 -0.65 10.20
C SER A 114 58.04 -1.94 10.96
#